data_AF-A0A939WWM7-F1
#
_entry.id   AF-A0A939WWM7-F1
#
_cell.length_a   1.000
_cell.length_b   1.000
_cell.length_c   1.000
_cell.angle_alpha   90.00
_cell.angle_beta   90.00
_cell.angle_gamma   90.00
#
_symmetry.space_group_name_H-M   'P 1'
#
loop_
_entity.id
_entity.type
_entity.pdbx_description
1 polymer ?
#
loop_
_entity_poly.entity_id
_entity_poly.type
_entity_poly.pdbx_seq_one_letter_code
_entity_poly.pdbx_strand_id
1 'polypeptide(L)'
;MEKEISPGEGRYHVELLIVGSNANNGANCGVSYANSNNEFGNSNTNIGARLTFYFEKINAMFASLQRLRVGQGKATEHACEPVSMEGI
;
A
#
# COMPACT_ATOMS: atom_id res chain seq x y z
N MET A 1 24.58 15.03 42.32
CA MET A 1 24.51 15.95 41.18
C MET A 1 23.47 15.37 40.25
N GLU A 2 22.25 15.89 40.33
CA GLU A 2 21.15 15.46 39.44
C GLU A 2 21.38 16.11 38.08
N LYS A 3 21.41 15.31 37.02
CA LYS A 3 21.56 15.81 35.65
C LYS A 3 20.20 16.38 35.26
N GLU A 4 20.10 17.69 35.13
CA GLU A 4 18.93 18.36 34.59
C GLU A 4 18.78 17.92 33.13
N ILE A 5 17.76 17.10 32.87
CA ILE A 5 17.44 16.60 31.53
C ILE A 5 16.75 17.75 30.81
N SER A 6 17.35 18.21 29.72
CA SER A 6 16.80 19.31 28.93
C SER A 6 15.38 18.96 28.45
N PRO A 7 14.44 19.93 28.35
CA PRO A 7 13.09 19.66 27.85
C PRO A 7 13.14 19.23 26.38
N GLY A 8 13.31 17.93 26.16
CA GLY A 8 13.57 17.32 24.85
C GLY A 8 14.26 15.95 24.95
N GLU A 9 15.14 15.75 25.93
CA GLU A 9 15.95 14.52 26.09
C GLU A 9 15.16 13.30 26.64
N GLY A 10 13.86 13.44 26.90
CA GLY A 10 12.98 12.38 27.42
C GLY A 10 11.86 11.92 26.47
N ARG A 11 11.83 12.40 25.22
CA ARG A 11 10.80 11.98 24.25
C ARG A 11 11.32 10.82 23.42
N TYR A 12 10.56 9.73 23.36
CA TYR A 12 10.77 8.69 22.36
C TYR A 12 10.62 9.32 20.97
N HIS A 13 11.74 9.56 20.30
CA HIS A 13 11.74 9.99 18.91
C HIS A 13 11.44 8.77 18.04
N VAL A 14 10.25 8.76 17.44
CA VAL A 14 9.82 7.73 16.52
C VAL A 14 10.08 8.22 15.10
N GLU A 15 11.02 7.53 14.45
CA GLU A 15 11.42 7.77 13.07
C GLU A 15 10.68 6.82 12.11
N LEU A 16 10.20 7.36 11.00
CA LEU A 16 9.52 6.59 9.96
C LEU A 16 10.52 6.11 8.91
N LEU A 17 10.53 4.79 8.67
CA LEU A 17 11.38 4.18 7.66
C LEU A 17 10.77 4.30 6.27
N ILE A 18 11.51 4.91 5.35
CA ILE A 18 11.18 4.98 3.92
C ILE A 18 12.15 4.09 3.16
N VAL A 19 11.62 3.21 2.30
CA VAL A 19 12.40 2.23 1.54
C VAL A 19 12.28 2.47 0.03
N GLY A 20 13.32 2.10 -0.73
CA GLY A 20 13.31 2.15 -2.20
C GLY A 20 13.76 3.47 -2.83
N SER A 21 13.94 4.55 -2.05
CA SER A 21 14.51 5.84 -2.48
C SER A 21 13.58 6.71 -3.36
N ASN A 22 14.08 7.84 -3.87
CA ASN A 22 13.38 8.71 -4.84
C ASN A 22 14.32 9.13 -6.00
N ALA A 23 13.77 9.85 -7.00
CA ALA A 23 14.51 10.22 -8.21
C ALA A 23 15.78 11.06 -7.96
N ASN A 24 15.86 11.78 -6.84
CA ASN A 24 17.00 12.64 -6.51
C ASN A 24 18.16 11.86 -5.89
N ASN A 25 17.98 10.58 -5.54
CA ASN A 25 18.98 9.79 -4.84
C ASN A 25 20.04 9.14 -5.75
N GLY A 26 19.87 9.19 -7.08
CA GLY A 26 20.87 8.74 -8.05
C GLY A 26 21.32 7.28 -7.82
N ALA A 27 22.63 7.07 -7.68
CA ALA A 27 23.21 5.73 -7.46
C ALA A 27 22.88 5.13 -6.08
N ASN A 28 22.37 5.91 -5.13
CA ASN A 28 21.92 5.40 -3.83
C ASN A 28 20.54 4.74 -3.91
N CYS A 29 19.83 4.86 -5.04
CA CYS A 29 18.57 4.16 -5.25
C CYS A 29 18.78 2.64 -5.28
N GLY A 30 17.82 1.89 -4.72
CA GLY A 30 17.85 0.43 -4.80
C GLY A 30 16.86 -0.26 -3.86
N VAL A 31 16.67 -1.57 -4.09
CA VAL A 31 15.76 -2.41 -3.30
C VAL A 31 16.15 -2.51 -1.81
N SER A 32 17.43 -2.30 -1.51
CA SER A 32 17.98 -2.31 -0.15
C SER A 32 18.12 -0.92 0.46
N TYR A 33 17.75 0.15 -0.27
CA TYR A 33 17.85 1.50 0.26
C TYR A 33 16.77 1.74 1.33
N ALA A 34 17.19 2.28 2.47
CA ALA A 34 16.32 2.62 3.58
C ALA A 34 16.79 3.93 4.24
N ASN A 35 15.85 4.79 4.60
CA ASN A 35 16.10 6.07 5.28
C ASN A 35 15.12 6.25 6.44
N SER A 36 15.64 6.41 7.66
CA SER A 36 14.84 6.64 8.87
C SER A 36 14.74 8.12 9.28
N ASN A 37 15.44 9.04 8.61
CA ASN A 37 15.48 10.45 9.00
C ASN A 37 14.19 11.22 8.61
N ASN A 38 13.04 10.76 9.09
CA ASN A 38 11.73 11.35 8.85
C ASN A 38 10.86 11.21 10.10
N GLU A 39 10.28 12.31 10.56
CA GLU A 39 9.19 12.28 11.54
C GLU A 39 7.89 11.85 10.87
N PHE A 40 6.93 11.32 11.64
CA PHE A 40 5.64 10.86 11.12
C PHE A 40 4.83 11.97 10.39
N GLY A 41 5.01 13.23 10.81
CA GLY A 41 4.37 14.39 10.19
C GLY A 41 5.12 14.95 8.98
N ASN A 42 6.28 14.40 8.62
CA ASN A 42 7.04 14.89 7.49
C ASN A 42 6.31 14.58 6.17
N SER A 43 5.97 15.63 5.44
CA SER A 43 5.31 15.54 4.14
C SER A 43 6.21 16.15 3.08
N ASN A 44 6.61 15.34 2.11
CA ASN A 44 7.45 15.76 1.01
C ASN A 44 6.88 15.25 -0.32
N THR A 45 7.01 16.03 -1.37
CA THR A 45 6.52 15.71 -2.72
C THR A 45 7.22 14.50 -3.33
N ASN A 46 8.42 14.16 -2.85
CA ASN A 46 9.20 13.01 -3.32
C ASN A 46 9.07 11.75 -2.45
N ILE A 47 8.13 11.74 -1.50
CA ILE A 47 7.82 10.61 -0.63
C ILE A 47 6.38 10.16 -0.93
N GLY A 48 6.20 8.85 -1.08
CA GLY A 48 4.88 8.25 -1.31
C GLY A 48 4.82 6.82 -0.75
N ALA A 49 3.66 6.18 -0.88
CA ALA A 49 3.42 4.83 -0.40
C ALA A 49 2.97 3.90 -1.53
N ARG A 50 3.29 2.61 -1.41
CA ARG A 50 2.85 1.55 -2.32
C ARG A 50 2.02 0.54 -1.55
N LEU A 51 0.80 0.29 -1.99
CA LEU A 51 -0.06 -0.71 -1.39
C LEU A 51 0.46 -2.12 -1.71
N THR A 52 0.58 -2.96 -0.69
CA THR A 52 1.00 -4.37 -0.81
C THR A 52 -0.02 -5.26 -0.10
N PHE A 53 -0.42 -6.35 -0.75
CA PHE A 53 -1.35 -7.32 -0.18
C PHE A 53 -0.67 -8.65 0.08
N TYR A 54 -1.00 -9.28 1.20
CA TYR A 54 -0.63 -10.66 1.50
C TYR A 54 -1.77 -11.59 1.04
N PHE A 55 -1.49 -12.48 0.09
CA PHE A 55 -2.49 -13.28 -0.63
C PHE A 55 -3.40 -14.14 0.26
N GLU A 56 -2.97 -14.53 1.46
CA GLU A 56 -3.82 -15.27 2.41
C GLU A 56 -5.07 -14.49 2.86
N LYS A 57 -4.99 -13.16 2.93
CA LYS A 57 -6.11 -12.30 3.36
C LYS A 57 -7.03 -11.88 2.22
N ILE A 58 -6.60 -12.08 0.97
CA ILE A 58 -7.37 -11.69 -0.22
C ILE A 58 -8.57 -12.64 -0.42
N ASN A 59 -8.44 -13.93 -0.11
CA ASN A 59 -9.55 -14.88 -0.18
C ASN A 59 -10.71 -14.53 0.78
N ALA A 60 -10.39 -14.08 2.00
CA ALA A 60 -11.40 -13.64 2.97
C ALA A 60 -12.12 -12.37 2.49
N MET A 61 -11.40 -11.46 1.81
CA MET A 61 -11.96 -10.24 1.25
C MET A 61 -12.85 -10.52 0.03
N PHE A 62 -12.46 -11.42 -0.88
CA PHE A 62 -13.33 -11.86 -1.99
C PHE A 62 -14.61 -12.55 -1.49
N ALA A 63 -14.51 -13.42 -0.47
CA ALA A 63 -15.67 -14.09 0.11
C ALA A 63 -16.67 -13.11 0.76
N SER A 64 -16.17 -12.04 1.39
CA SER A 64 -17.01 -10.99 1.99
C SER A 64 -17.59 -10.03 0.94
N LEU A 65 -16.87 -9.74 -0.16
CA LEU A 65 -17.38 -9.00 -1.31
C LEU A 65 -18.46 -9.76 -2.09
N GLN A 66 -18.35 -11.09 -2.22
CA GLN A 66 -19.37 -11.92 -2.88
C GLN A 66 -20.68 -11.99 -2.09
N ARG A 67 -20.63 -12.05 -0.74
CA ARG A 67 -21.83 -11.99 0.11
C ARG A 67 -22.57 -10.65 0.01
N LEU A 68 -21.87 -9.57 -0.28
CA LEU A 68 -22.46 -8.25 -0.54
C LEU A 68 -23.15 -8.14 -1.90
N ARG A 69 -22.77 -8.96 -2.90
CA ARG A 69 -23.35 -8.93 -4.26
C ARG A 69 -24.56 -9.84 -4.45
N VAL A 70 -24.74 -10.89 -3.63
CA VAL A 70 -25.88 -11.83 -3.75
C VAL A 70 -27.18 -11.25 -3.14
N GLY A 71 -27.13 -10.07 -2.51
CA GLY A 71 -28.29 -9.45 -1.85
C GLY A 71 -29.22 -8.62 -2.74
N GLN A 72 -28.88 -8.32 -3.99
CA GLN A 72 -29.72 -7.47 -4.86
C GLN A 72 -29.61 -7.91 -6.33
N GLY A 73 -30.71 -8.45 -6.88
CA GLY A 73 -30.92 -8.57 -8.32
C GLY A 73 -30.98 -10.01 -8.83
N LYS A 74 -32.19 -10.47 -9.16
CA LYS A 74 -32.42 -11.62 -10.04
C LYS A 74 -31.76 -11.31 -11.39
N ALA A 75 -30.65 -11.95 -11.71
CA ALA A 75 -30.08 -11.90 -13.06
C ALA A 75 -30.78 -12.96 -13.92
N THR A 76 -31.64 -12.51 -14.83
CA THR A 76 -32.08 -13.33 -15.97
C THR A 76 -30.90 -13.44 -16.94
N GLU A 77 -30.37 -14.63 -17.10
CA GLU A 77 -29.30 -14.92 -18.06
C GLU A 77 -29.87 -14.83 -19.49
N HIS A 78 -29.43 -13.83 -20.25
CA HIS A 78 -29.48 -13.88 -21.70
C HIS A 78 -28.14 -14.43 -22.19
N ALA A 79 -28.13 -15.70 -22.59
CA ALA A 79 -27.00 -16.32 -23.24
C ALA A 79 -26.72 -15.60 -24.57
N CYS A 80 -25.52 -15.05 -24.71
CA CYS A 80 -25.00 -14.59 -25.99
C CYS A 80 -24.39 -15.81 -26.69
N GLU A 81 -25.00 -16.29 -27.77
CA GLU A 81 -24.44 -17.39 -28.54
C GLU A 81 -23.16 -16.94 -29.28
N PRO A 82 -22.15 -17.82 -29.41
CA PRO A 82 -20.90 -17.48 -30.07
C PRO A 82 -21.11 -17.28 -31.58
N VAL A 83 -20.59 -16.17 -32.11
CA VAL A 83 -20.60 -15.86 -33.54
C VAL A 83 -19.67 -16.84 -34.28
N SER A 84 -20.21 -17.59 -35.24
CA SER A 84 -19.42 -18.44 -36.14
C SER A 84 -18.63 -17.58 -37.12
N MET A 85 -17.32 -17.82 -37.19
CA MET A 85 -16.45 -17.24 -38.22
C MET A 85 -16.17 -18.31 -39.28
N GLU A 86 -17.10 -18.50 -40.21
CA GLU A 86 -16.80 -19.16 -41.48
C GLU A 86 -16.49 -18.09 -42.53
N GLY A 87 -15.25 -18.05 -43.00
CA GLY A 87 -14.85 -17.22 -44.14
C GLY A 87 -13.48 -16.54 -43.98
N ILE A 88 -12.40 -17.31 -44.12
CA ILE A 88 -11.13 -16.84 -44.71
C ILE A 88 -10.78 -17.83 -45.82
#